data_AF-A0A229NTE6-F1
#
_entry.id   AF-A0A229NTE6-F1
#
_cell.length_a   1.000
_cell.length_b   1.000
_cell.length_c   1.000
_cell.angle_alpha   90.00
_cell.angle_beta   90.00
_cell.angle_gamma   90.00
#
_symmetry.space_group_name_H-M   'P 1'
#
loop_
_entity.id
_entity.type
_entity.pdbx_description
1 polymer ?
#
loop_
_entity_poly.entity_id
_entity_poly.type
_entity_poly.pdbx_seq_one_letter_code
_entity_poly.pdbx_strand_id
1 'polypeptide(L)'
;MKHYCPVCGFPDLDEKPYIKNSEAGSFDICPCCAFHFGYNPKHTIPEYRFSWIKNGAEWLSEEDKPNDWRLEMQLKNLGITLE
;
A
#
# COMPACT_ATOMS: atom_id res chain seq x y z
N MET A 1 -4.26 0.32 16.41
CA MET A 1 -5.23 0.98 15.50
C MET A 1 -4.89 0.49 14.10
N LYS A 2 -5.86 0.19 13.25
CA LYS A 2 -5.60 -0.34 11.90
C LYS A 2 -5.53 0.82 10.91
N HIS A 3 -4.44 0.92 10.15
CA HIS A 3 -4.22 2.00 9.20
C HIS A 3 -4.17 1.47 7.76
N TYR A 4 -4.87 2.17 6.86
CA TYR A 4 -4.86 1.80 5.45
C TYR A 4 -3.56 2.25 4.78
N CYS A 5 -2.94 1.34 4.01
CA CYS A 5 -1.88 1.69 3.10
C CYS A 5 -2.44 2.59 1.98
N PRO A 6 -1.95 3.83 1.82
CA PRO A 6 -2.47 4.75 0.82
C PRO A 6 -2.09 4.34 -0.60
N VAL A 7 -1.12 3.42 -0.76
CA VAL A 7 -0.75 2.86 -2.07
C VAL A 7 -1.74 1.78 -2.48
N CYS A 8 -1.95 0.75 -1.67
CA CYS A 8 -2.65 -0.45 -2.12
C CYS A 8 -3.96 -0.75 -1.39
N GLY A 9 -4.29 -0.03 -0.32
CA GLY A 9 -5.50 -0.24 0.48
C GLY A 9 -5.39 -1.36 1.53
N PHE A 10 -4.20 -1.91 1.77
CA PHE A 10 -3.97 -2.88 2.84
C PHE A 10 -4.44 -2.31 4.19
N PRO A 11 -5.34 -2.99 4.94
CA PRO A 11 -6.05 -2.39 6.06
C PRO A 11 -5.28 -2.37 7.39
N ASP A 12 -4.21 -3.17 7.49
CA ASP A 12 -3.63 -3.56 8.77
C ASP A 12 -2.17 -3.09 8.91
N LEU A 13 -1.86 -1.86 8.49
CA LEU A 13 -0.55 -1.27 8.84
C LEU A 13 -0.47 -1.04 10.34
N ASP A 14 0.71 -1.32 10.90
CA ASP A 14 0.99 -1.17 12.34
C ASP A 14 1.04 0.31 12.75
N GLU A 15 1.57 1.16 11.87
CA GLU A 15 1.72 2.59 12.09
C GLU A 15 0.98 3.42 11.04
N LYS A 16 0.70 4.69 11.37
CA LYS A 16 0.16 5.63 10.38
C LYS A 16 1.20 5.85 9.29
N PRO A 17 0.87 5.68 7.99
CA PRO A 17 1.81 5.84 6.89
C PRO A 17 2.60 7.16 6.92
N TYR A 18 1.94 8.26 7.32
CA TYR A 18 2.51 9.59 7.40
C TYR A 18 2.08 10.28 8.68
N ILE A 19 2.99 11.07 9.25
CA ILE A 19 2.68 11.97 10.36
C ILE A 19 1.79 13.10 9.84
N LYS A 20 0.71 13.39 10.57
CA LYS A 20 -0.24 14.44 10.18
C LYS A 20 0.50 15.78 10.03
N ASN A 21 0.30 16.45 8.89
CA ASN A 21 0.92 17.73 8.55
C ASN A 21 2.47 17.69 8.44
N SER A 22 3.04 16.53 8.11
CA SER A 22 4.46 16.36 7.85
C SER A 22 4.68 15.51 6.61
N GLU A 23 5.80 15.72 5.92
CA GLU A 23 6.28 14.82 4.86
C GLU A 23 6.97 13.58 5.44
N ALA A 24 7.15 13.50 6.76
CA ALA A 24 7.73 12.35 7.42
C ALA A 24 6.79 11.13 7.36
N GLY A 25 7.29 10.05 6.77
CA GLY A 25 6.64 8.73 6.82
C GLY A 25 6.92 7.98 8.13
N SER A 26 6.22 6.88 8.34
CA SER A 26 6.42 6.01 9.51
C SER A 26 7.70 5.17 9.49
N PHE A 27 8.41 5.09 8.36
CA PHE A 27 9.46 4.09 8.09
C PHE A 27 8.96 2.64 8.09
N ASP A 28 7.64 2.45 8.15
CA ASP A 28 7.03 1.13 8.00
C ASP A 28 7.05 0.71 6.52
N ILE A 29 7.01 -0.60 6.29
CA ILE A 29 6.96 -1.19 4.96
C ILE A 29 5.63 -1.92 4.82
N CYS A 30 4.83 -1.53 3.83
CA CYS A 30 3.56 -2.22 3.61
C CYS A 30 3.81 -3.70 3.24
N PRO A 31 3.25 -4.68 4.00
CA PRO A 31 3.45 -6.11 3.74
C PRO A 31 2.75 -6.59 2.46
N CYS A 32 1.81 -5.79 1.94
CA CYS A 32 1.23 -6.02 0.63
C CYS A 32 2.11 -5.42 -0.46
N CYS A 33 2.15 -4.09 -0.63
CA CYS A 33 2.76 -3.53 -1.85
C CYS A 33 4.24 -3.15 -1.70
N ALA A 34 4.92 -3.55 -0.62
CA ALA A 34 6.34 -3.27 -0.37
C ALA A 34 6.74 -1.78 -0.33
N PHE A 35 5.77 -0.86 -0.22
CA PHE A 35 6.07 0.57 -0.17
C PHE A 35 6.63 0.94 1.19
N HIS A 36 7.82 1.57 1.19
CA HIS A 36 8.49 2.04 2.40
C HIS A 36 8.21 3.53 2.62
N PHE A 37 7.41 3.85 3.63
CA PHE A 37 6.99 5.22 3.91
C PHE A 37 8.14 6.07 4.45
N GLY A 38 8.38 7.25 3.87
CA GLY A 38 9.45 8.16 4.30
C GLY A 38 10.84 7.83 3.77
N TYR A 39 11.01 6.70 3.08
CA TYR A 39 12.26 6.36 2.40
C TYR A 39 12.15 6.39 0.88
N ASN A 40 11.04 5.92 0.28
CA ASN A 40 10.86 5.88 -1.17
C ASN A 40 10.61 7.30 -1.73
N PRO A 41 11.64 8.02 -2.24
CA PRO A 41 11.53 9.44 -2.55
C PRO A 41 11.22 9.71 -4.03
N LYS A 42 11.23 8.66 -4.87
CA LYS A 42 11.26 8.75 -6.34
C LYS A 42 9.91 8.57 -7.01
N HIS A 43 8.88 8.19 -6.27
CA HIS A 43 7.55 7.94 -6.82
C HIS A 43 6.50 8.61 -5.95
N THR A 44 5.59 9.34 -6.57
CA THR A 44 4.32 9.67 -5.93
C THR A 44 3.54 8.38 -5.66
N ILE A 45 2.65 8.40 -4.67
CA ILE A 45 1.80 7.26 -4.34
C ILE A 45 1.03 6.72 -5.57
N PRO A 46 0.40 7.57 -6.42
CA PRO A 46 -0.26 7.10 -7.64
C PRO A 46 0.67 6.41 -8.64
N GLU A 47 1.88 6.95 -8.87
CA GLU A 47 2.85 6.36 -9.80
C GLU A 47 3.32 4.98 -9.33
N TYR A 48 3.63 4.86 -8.04
CA TYR A 48 4.03 3.58 -7.47
C TYR A 48 2.89 2.57 -7.55
N ARG A 49 1.67 2.96 -7.18
CA ARG A 49 0.48 2.09 -7.29
C ARG A 49 0.29 1.58 -8.71
N PHE A 50 0.40 2.47 -9.70
CA PHE A 50 0.27 2.10 -11.11
C PHE A 50 1.33 1.06 -11.52
N SER A 51 2.59 1.29 -11.14
CA SER A 51 3.67 0.33 -11.42
C SER A 51 3.44 -1.01 -10.73
N TRP A 52 3.04 -1.00 -9.45
CA TRP A 52 2.75 -2.20 -8.69
C TRP A 52 1.61 -3.02 -9.32
N ILE A 53 0.50 -2.37 -9.69
CA ILE A 53 -0.62 -3.03 -10.40
C ILE A 53 -0.17 -3.60 -11.74
N LYS A 54 0.59 -2.83 -12.53
CA LYS A 54 1.11 -3.26 -13.83
C LYS A 54 2.01 -4.50 -13.73
N ASN A 55 2.74 -4.63 -12.61
CA ASN A 55 3.60 -5.77 -12.33
C ASN A 55 2.87 -6.93 -11.64
N GLY A 56 1.54 -6.97 -11.65
CA GLY A 56 0.76 -8.10 -11.12
C GLY A 56 0.35 -7.96 -9.66
N ALA A 57 0.55 -6.77 -9.06
CA ALA A 57 0.21 -6.48 -7.68
C ALA A 57 0.83 -7.48 -6.68
N GLU A 58 2.10 -7.81 -6.91
CA GLU A 58 2.88 -8.76 -6.11
C GLU A 58 2.92 -8.34 -4.64
N TRP A 59 2.77 -9.32 -3.75
CA TRP A 59 2.92 -9.10 -2.32
C TRP A 59 4.40 -9.02 -1.94
N LEU A 60 4.74 -8.27 -0.88
CA LEU A 60 6.11 -8.27 -0.34
C LEU A 60 6.54 -9.70 0.04
N SER A 61 5.61 -10.44 0.64
CA SER A 61 5.73 -11.84 1.01
C SER A 61 4.47 -12.56 0.55
N GLU A 62 4.64 -13.53 -0.35
CA GLU A 62 3.53 -14.32 -0.88
C GLU A 62 2.90 -15.22 0.19
N GLU A 63 3.64 -15.58 1.25
CA GLU A 63 3.13 -16.36 2.38
C GLU A 63 2.10 -15.58 3.22
N ASP A 64 2.17 -14.25 3.19
CA ASP A 64 1.25 -13.37 3.91
C ASP A 64 0.00 -13.02 3.10
N LYS A 65 -0.04 -13.37 1.80
CA LYS A 65 -1.18 -13.09 0.93
C LYS A 65 -2.35 -14.02 1.27
N PRO A 66 -3.55 -13.49 1.59
CA PRO A 66 -4.73 -14.31 1.80
C PRO A 66 -5.09 -15.13 0.55
N ASN A 67 -5.53 -16.37 0.74
CA ASN A 67 -5.89 -17.27 -0.36
C ASN A 67 -7.04 -16.73 -1.24
N ASP A 68 -7.97 -16.01 -0.65
CA ASP A 68 -9.12 -15.37 -1.31
C ASP A 68 -8.87 -13.90 -1.63
N TRP A 69 -7.60 -13.47 -1.59
CA TRP A 69 -7.24 -12.09 -1.83
C TRP A 69 -7.62 -11.63 -3.23
N ARG A 70 -8.21 -10.44 -3.29
CA ARG A 70 -8.63 -9.80 -4.54
C ARG A 70 -8.15 -8.36 -4.59
N LEU A 71 -7.38 -8.04 -5.62
CA LEU A 71 -6.86 -6.70 -5.87
C LEU A 71 -7.96 -5.64 -5.87
N GLU A 72 -9.07 -5.90 -6.58
CA GLU A 72 -10.16 -4.92 -6.70
C GLU A 72 -10.82 -4.65 -5.34
N MET A 73 -10.92 -5.67 -4.49
CA MET A 73 -11.51 -5.52 -3.15
C MET A 73 -10.60 -4.71 -2.24
N GLN A 74 -9.28 -4.89 -2.35
CA GLN A 74 -8.33 -4.10 -1.55
C GLN A 74 -8.29 -2.63 -1.99
N LEU A 75 -8.32 -2.36 -3.30
CA LEU A 75 -8.34 -0.98 -3.83
C LEU A 75 -9.60 -0.20 -3.45
N LYS A 76 -10.74 -0.89 -3.25
CA LYS A 76 -11.97 -0.26 -2.74
C LYS A 76 -11.81 0.36 -1.36
N ASN A 77 -10.87 -0.11 -0.54
CA ASN A 77 -10.55 0.55 0.74
C ASN A 77 -10.04 1.98 0.56
N LEU A 78 -9.55 2.32 -0.64
CA LEU A 78 -9.12 3.67 -1.04
C LEU A 78 -10.16 4.40 -1.90
N GLY A 79 -11.32 3.80 -2.16
CA GLY A 79 -12.31 4.32 -3.10
C GLY A 79 -11.88 4.22 -4.57
N ILE A 80 -10.91 3.35 -4.90
CA ILE A 80 -10.41 3.15 -6.27
C ILE A 80 -11.10 1.93 -6.91
N THR A 81 -11.51 2.09 -8.16
CA THR A 81 -12.03 1.01 -9.02
C THR A 81 -11.11 0.81 -10.21
N LEU A 82 -10.83 -0.45 -10.56
CA LEU A 82 -10.18 -0.80 -11.82
C LEU A 82 -11.26 -0.89 -12.89
N GLU A 83 -11.10 -0.14 -13.98
CA GLU A 83 -11.95 -0.19 -15.18
C GLU A 83 -11.45 -1.24 -16.16
#